data_AF-A0A7Y0MZ51-F1
#
_entry.id   AF-A0A7Y0MZ51-F1
#
_cell.length_a   1.000
_cell.length_b   1.000
_cell.length_c   1.000
_cell.angle_alpha   90.00
_cell.angle_beta   90.00
_cell.angle_gamma   90.00
#
_symmetry.space_group_name_H-M   'P 1'
#
loop_
_entity.id
_entity.type
_entity.pdbx_description
1 polymer ?
#
loop_
_entity_poly.entity_id
_entity_poly.type
_entity_poly.pdbx_seq_one_letter_code
_entity_poly.pdbx_strand_id
1 'polypeptide(L)'
;MSGEISEIKRSQLEQRQRERDESSPSILDTFEGIELTDEREALANRLQDADVTLDDKPDRCPTCNGTGYTKSLFSKWECCSCFGTGYDLSDPVAVIKWQKLCLDWSKNRLHEYRVALIKATTTEEERLASEVESFYENARRKD
;
A
#
# COMPACT_ATOMS: atom_id res chain seq x y z
N MET A 1 38.62 41.92 -31.74
CA MET A 1 37.37 42.65 -31.49
C MET A 1 36.19 41.80 -31.02
N SER A 2 35.66 40.82 -31.76
CA SER A 2 34.51 40.00 -31.26
C SER A 2 34.93 38.98 -30.16
N GLY A 3 36.12 38.38 -30.30
CA GLY A 3 36.67 37.42 -29.32
C GLY A 3 37.01 38.04 -27.96
N GLU A 4 37.66 39.21 -27.94
CA GLU A 4 38.03 39.89 -26.68
C GLU A 4 36.79 40.33 -25.87
N ILE A 5 35.72 40.78 -26.54
CA ILE A 5 34.47 41.13 -25.87
C ILE A 5 33.80 39.87 -25.26
N SER A 6 33.94 38.72 -25.92
CA SER A 6 33.40 37.47 -25.42
C SER A 6 34.15 36.96 -24.18
N GLU A 7 35.47 37.15 -24.15
CA GLU A 7 36.32 36.79 -23.01
C GLU A 7 36.08 37.71 -21.81
N ILE A 8 35.92 39.01 -22.03
CA ILE A 8 35.57 39.97 -20.96
C ILE A 8 34.19 39.68 -20.37
N LYS A 9 33.20 39.33 -21.21
CA LYS A 9 31.87 38.95 -20.71
C LYS A 9 31.89 37.65 -19.92
N ARG A 10 32.76 36.71 -20.31
CA ARG A 10 32.95 35.44 -19.60
C ARG A 10 33.59 35.65 -18.23
N SER A 11 34.64 36.48 -18.14
CA SER A 11 35.28 36.79 -16.86
C SER A 11 34.34 37.53 -15.91
N GLN A 12 33.52 38.47 -16.41
CA GLN A 12 32.48 39.14 -15.63
C GLN A 12 31.35 38.21 -15.18
N LEU A 13 31.05 37.15 -15.94
CA LEU A 13 30.08 36.13 -15.54
C LEU A 13 30.63 35.24 -14.43
N GLU A 14 31.88 34.80 -14.57
CA GLU A 14 32.57 33.98 -13.57
C GLU A 14 32.74 34.72 -12.25
N GLN A 15 33.06 36.02 -12.29
CA GLN A 15 33.16 36.84 -11.09
C GLN A 15 31.80 36.97 -10.38
N ARG A 16 30.72 37.24 -11.11
CA ARG A 16 29.36 37.31 -10.54
C ARG A 16 28.83 35.97 -10.03
N GLN A 17 29.33 34.84 -10.55
CA GLN A 17 29.01 33.52 -10.01
C GLN A 17 29.71 33.32 -8.67
N ARG A 18 31.01 33.63 -8.56
CA ARG A 18 31.74 33.52 -7.29
C ARG A 18 31.15 34.41 -6.20
N GLU A 19 30.83 35.66 -6.52
CA GLU A 19 30.19 36.58 -5.55
C GLU A 19 28.81 36.06 -5.08
N ARG A 20 28.07 35.36 -5.95
CA ARG A 20 26.78 34.74 -5.60
C ARG A 20 26.95 33.51 -4.73
N ASP A 21 27.91 32.66 -5.06
CA ASP A 21 28.18 31.42 -4.34
C ASP A 21 28.80 31.70 -2.96
N GLU A 22 29.58 32.79 -2.82
CA GLU A 22 30.09 33.27 -1.51
C GLU A 22 29.01 33.92 -0.64
N SER A 23 28.05 34.64 -1.26
CA SER A 23 27.01 35.37 -0.51
C SER A 23 25.77 34.53 -0.19
N SER A 24 25.54 33.44 -0.92
CA SER A 24 24.41 32.54 -0.72
C SER A 24 24.92 31.12 -0.47
N PRO A 25 25.00 30.66 0.79
CA PRO A 25 25.30 29.26 1.07
C PRO A 25 24.30 28.36 0.33
N SER A 26 24.78 27.22 -0.18
CA SER A 26 23.94 26.32 -0.96
C SER A 26 22.85 25.74 -0.07
N ILE A 27 21.61 25.72 -0.56
CA ILE A 27 20.51 25.00 0.09
C ILE A 27 20.86 23.50 0.25
N LEU A 28 21.74 22.95 -0.58
CA LEU A 28 22.21 21.57 -0.48
C LEU A 28 23.13 21.32 0.72
N ASP A 29 23.83 22.34 1.22
CA ASP A 29 24.64 22.24 2.44
C ASP A 29 23.76 22.14 3.70
N THR A 30 22.55 22.71 3.65
CA THR A 30 21.53 22.55 4.71
C THR A 30 20.82 21.18 4.70
N PHE A 31 21.02 20.36 3.67
CA PHE A 31 20.45 19.01 3.60
C PHE A 31 21.40 17.92 4.17
N GLU A 32 22.67 18.24 4.42
CA GLU A 32 23.61 17.39 5.16
C GLU A 32 23.24 17.38 6.67
N GLY A 33 22.23 16.60 7.02
CA GLY A 33 21.73 16.50 8.40
C GLY A 33 20.26 16.08 8.51
N ILE A 34 19.55 15.93 7.40
CA ILE A 34 18.26 15.22 7.41
C ILE A 34 18.55 13.73 7.45
N GLU A 35 18.90 13.25 8.64
CA GLU A 35 18.92 11.83 8.95
C GLU A 35 17.49 11.28 8.74
N LEU A 36 17.37 10.35 7.80
CA LEU A 36 16.09 9.73 7.39
C LEU A 36 15.52 8.75 8.43
N THR A 37 16.03 8.72 9.66
CA THR A 37 16.26 7.44 10.33
C THR A 37 15.47 7.15 11.61
N ASP A 38 14.78 8.07 12.27
CA ASP A 38 14.06 7.66 13.50
C ASP A 38 12.59 7.27 13.26
N GLU A 39 11.83 8.07 12.50
CA GLU A 39 10.39 7.83 12.36
C GLU A 39 10.05 6.66 11.42
N ARG A 40 10.84 6.50 10.35
CA ARG A 40 10.63 5.40 9.39
C ARG A 40 11.05 4.06 9.96
N GLU A 41 12.16 4.00 10.67
CA GLU A 41 12.60 2.77 11.34
C GLU A 41 11.67 2.43 12.50
N ALA A 42 11.22 3.41 13.29
CA ALA A 42 10.20 3.20 14.32
C ALA A 42 8.85 2.72 13.74
N LEU A 43 8.42 3.24 12.59
CA LEU A 43 7.22 2.76 11.89
C LEU A 43 7.43 1.35 11.35
N ALA A 44 8.58 1.05 10.74
CA ALA A 44 8.90 -0.29 10.24
C ALA A 44 8.95 -1.33 11.38
N ASN A 45 9.52 -0.98 12.52
CA ASN A 45 9.57 -1.83 13.71
C ASN A 45 8.15 -2.04 14.30
N ARG A 46 7.30 -1.01 14.37
CA ARG A 46 5.88 -1.16 14.75
C ARG A 46 5.09 -2.04 13.78
N LEU A 47 5.42 -2.01 12.49
CA LEU A 47 4.82 -2.87 11.48
C LEU A 47 5.32 -4.33 11.57
N GLN A 48 6.52 -4.54 12.13
CA GLN A 48 7.14 -5.86 12.24
C GLN A 48 6.53 -6.76 13.31
N ASP A 49 5.88 -6.20 14.33
CA ASP A 49 5.49 -7.04 15.48
C ASP A 49 4.05 -7.57 15.42
N ALA A 50 3.95 -8.82 15.87
CA ALA A 50 2.80 -9.71 16.02
C ALA A 50 2.34 -10.51 14.78
N ASP A 51 2.55 -11.82 14.87
CA ASP A 51 1.78 -12.84 14.15
C ASP A 51 0.33 -12.76 14.65
N VAL A 52 -0.56 -12.23 13.81
CA VAL A 52 -1.99 -12.11 14.13
C VAL A 52 -2.69 -13.42 13.75
N THR A 53 -3.48 -13.97 14.67
CA THR A 53 -4.31 -15.16 14.44
C THR A 53 -5.77 -14.78 14.17
N LEU A 54 -6.59 -15.74 13.73
CA LEU A 54 -8.02 -15.46 13.47
C LEU A 54 -8.80 -15.15 14.76
N ASP A 55 -8.32 -15.66 15.91
CA ASP A 55 -8.92 -15.47 17.22
C ASP A 55 -8.61 -14.08 17.81
N ASP A 56 -7.59 -13.39 17.29
CA ASP A 56 -7.19 -12.03 17.69
C ASP A 56 -8.10 -10.95 17.07
N LYS A 57 -9.41 -11.18 17.18
CA LYS A 57 -10.40 -10.26 16.63
C LYS A 57 -10.31 -8.90 17.34
N PRO A 58 -10.12 -7.80 16.60
CA PRO A 58 -10.08 -6.47 17.19
C PRO A 58 -11.39 -6.13 17.91
N ASP A 59 -11.27 -5.31 18.95
CA ASP A 59 -12.42 -4.83 19.71
C ASP A 59 -13.39 -4.04 18.83
N ARG A 60 -14.65 -4.00 19.26
CA ARG A 60 -15.69 -3.26 18.54
C ARG A 60 -15.52 -1.77 18.76
N CYS A 61 -15.79 -0.98 17.73
CA CYS A 61 -15.82 0.47 17.86
C CYS A 61 -16.81 0.89 18.96
N PRO A 62 -16.40 1.67 19.97
CA PRO A 62 -17.28 2.08 21.07
C PRO A 62 -18.41 3.00 20.61
N THR A 63 -18.19 3.77 19.53
CA THR A 63 -19.16 4.76 19.02
C THR A 63 -20.31 4.12 18.23
N CYS A 64 -20.03 3.09 17.42
CA CYS A 64 -21.06 2.41 16.61
C CYS A 64 -21.34 0.96 17.06
N ASN A 65 -20.69 0.51 18.14
CA ASN A 65 -20.79 -0.83 18.72
C ASN A 65 -20.62 -1.97 17.71
N GLY A 66 -19.68 -1.83 16.77
CA GLY A 66 -19.40 -2.86 15.75
C GLY A 66 -20.20 -2.76 14.46
N THR A 67 -21.14 -1.81 14.34
CA THR A 67 -22.03 -1.76 13.17
C THR A 67 -21.43 -1.04 11.97
N GLY A 68 -20.38 -0.22 12.16
CA GLY A 68 -19.78 0.63 11.14
C GLY A 68 -20.59 1.89 10.80
N TYR A 69 -21.84 1.97 11.29
CA TYR A 69 -22.75 3.07 10.97
C TYR A 69 -23.38 3.67 12.23
N THR A 70 -23.57 4.98 12.25
CA THR A 70 -24.36 5.67 13.26
C THR A 70 -25.76 5.95 12.70
N LYS A 71 -26.80 5.61 13.48
CA LYS A 71 -28.19 5.88 13.09
C LYS A 71 -28.50 7.35 13.32
N SER A 72 -29.03 8.01 12.30
CA SER A 72 -29.72 9.29 12.40
C SER A 72 -31.24 9.07 12.30
N LEU A 73 -32.03 10.11 12.56
CA LEU A 73 -33.50 10.06 12.55
C LEU A 73 -34.08 9.59 11.20
N PHE A 74 -33.41 9.88 10.09
CA PHE A 74 -33.90 9.59 8.73
C PHE A 74 -32.89 8.85 7.84
N SER A 75 -31.68 8.57 8.31
CA SER A 75 -30.64 7.91 7.51
C SER A 75 -29.61 7.20 8.39
N LYS A 76 -28.74 6.41 7.75
CA LYS A 76 -27.54 5.85 8.37
C LYS A 76 -26.34 6.57 7.80
N TRP A 77 -25.44 7.03 8.67
CA TRP A 77 -24.18 7.62 8.28
C TRP A 77 -23.05 6.69 8.67
N GLU A 78 -21.97 6.74 7.90
CA GLU A 78 -20.75 6.06 8.26
C GLU A 78 -20.24 6.59 9.60
N CYS A 79 -19.80 5.68 10.48
CA CYS A 79 -19.29 6.08 11.78
C CYS A 79 -17.96 6.83 11.62
N CYS A 80 -17.92 8.10 12.02
CA CYS A 80 -16.71 8.94 11.92
C CYS A 80 -15.55 8.46 12.79
N SER A 81 -15.80 7.67 13.84
CA SER A 81 -14.73 7.17 14.73
C SER A 81 -14.00 5.97 14.17
N CYS A 82 -14.69 5.09 13.44
CA CYS A 82 -14.09 3.88 12.87
C CYS A 82 -14.06 3.88 11.34
N PHE A 83 -14.51 4.94 10.68
CA PHE A 83 -14.60 5.06 9.22
C PHE A 83 -15.23 3.80 8.59
N GLY A 84 -16.40 3.42 9.09
CA GLY A 84 -17.14 2.28 8.55
C GLY A 84 -16.60 0.88 8.90
N THR A 85 -15.39 0.76 9.43
CA THR A 85 -14.76 -0.54 9.72
C THR A 85 -15.48 -1.33 10.83
N GLY A 86 -16.14 -0.64 11.76
CA GLY A 86 -16.80 -1.22 12.92
C GLY A 86 -15.85 -1.64 14.04
N TYR A 87 -14.54 -1.54 13.86
CA TYR A 87 -13.55 -1.92 14.86
C TYR A 87 -13.00 -0.70 15.59
N ASP A 88 -12.47 -0.93 16.80
CA ASP A 88 -11.69 0.11 17.47
C ASP A 88 -10.38 0.34 16.70
N LEU A 89 -10.10 1.62 16.41
CA LEU A 89 -8.93 2.04 15.62
C LEU A 89 -7.81 2.61 16.49
N SER A 90 -7.82 2.32 17.79
CA SER A 90 -6.71 2.64 18.70
C SER A 90 -5.40 2.00 18.24
N ASP A 91 -5.48 0.79 17.66
CA ASP A 91 -4.39 0.15 16.90
C ASP A 91 -4.88 -0.22 15.49
N PRO A 92 -4.75 0.68 14.51
CA PRO A 92 -5.22 0.42 13.15
C PRO A 92 -4.38 -0.64 12.42
N VAL A 93 -3.12 -0.85 12.82
CA VAL A 93 -2.24 -1.84 12.17
C VAL A 93 -2.71 -3.25 12.50
N ALA A 94 -3.05 -3.53 13.77
CA ALA A 94 -3.61 -4.80 14.18
C ALA A 94 -4.92 -5.12 13.43
N VAL A 95 -5.81 -4.14 13.29
CA VAL A 95 -7.07 -4.29 12.55
C VAL A 95 -6.81 -4.66 11.09
N ILE A 96 -5.89 -3.97 10.41
CA ILE A 96 -5.54 -4.23 9.00
C ILE A 96 -4.94 -5.63 8.84
N LYS A 97 -4.01 -6.02 9.72
CA LYS A 97 -3.40 -7.36 9.71
C LYS A 97 -4.44 -8.46 9.90
N TRP A 98 -5.34 -8.31 10.87
CA TRP A 98 -6.41 -9.27 11.14
C TRP A 98 -7.39 -9.38 9.97
N GLN A 99 -7.81 -8.24 9.39
CA GLN A 99 -8.71 -8.22 8.23
C GLN A 99 -8.09 -8.92 7.02
N LYS A 100 -6.79 -8.69 6.76
CA LYS A 100 -6.04 -9.38 5.70
C LYS A 100 -6.04 -10.90 5.94
N LEU A 101 -5.73 -11.34 7.17
CA LEU A 101 -5.74 -12.75 7.54
C LEU A 101 -7.11 -13.40 7.30
N CYS A 102 -8.20 -12.72 7.69
CA CYS A 102 -9.57 -13.19 7.45
C CYS A 102 -9.88 -13.35 5.96
N LEU A 103 -9.43 -12.41 5.13
CA LEU A 103 -9.62 -12.46 3.68
C LEU A 103 -8.83 -13.62 3.06
N ASP A 104 -7.58 -13.82 3.47
CA ASP A 104 -6.73 -14.91 2.98
C ASP A 104 -7.31 -16.28 3.38
N TRP A 105 -7.76 -16.43 4.62
CA TRP A 105 -8.46 -17.63 5.08
C TRP A 105 -9.72 -17.90 4.26
N SER A 106 -10.56 -16.88 4.05
CA SER A 106 -11.81 -17.00 3.29
C SER A 106 -11.55 -17.39 1.83
N LYS A 107 -10.52 -16.80 1.21
CA LYS A 107 -10.11 -17.09 -0.16
C LYS A 107 -9.65 -18.54 -0.31
N ASN A 108 -8.82 -19.02 0.61
CA ASN A 108 -8.36 -20.40 0.61
C ASN A 108 -9.54 -21.37 0.77
N ARG A 109 -10.46 -21.05 1.68
CA ARG A 109 -11.65 -21.87 1.91
C ARG A 109 -12.56 -21.95 0.70
N LEU A 110 -12.76 -20.82 0.00
CA LEU A 110 -13.51 -20.80 -1.26
C LEU A 110 -12.82 -21.60 -2.36
N HIS A 111 -11.49 -21.54 -2.44
CA HIS A 111 -10.73 -22.34 -3.39
C HIS A 111 -10.90 -23.84 -3.13
N GLU A 112 -10.78 -24.29 -1.87
CA GLU A 112 -11.04 -25.68 -1.48
C GLU A 112 -12.44 -26.14 -1.88
N TYR A 113 -13.47 -25.32 -1.60
CA TYR A 113 -14.84 -25.65 -1.98
C TYR A 113 -15.02 -25.74 -3.49
N ARG A 114 -14.37 -24.88 -4.27
CA ARG A 114 -14.40 -24.96 -5.74
C ARG A 114 -13.76 -26.24 -6.25
N VAL A 115 -12.59 -26.60 -5.72
CA VAL A 115 -11.90 -27.85 -6.08
C VAL A 115 -12.74 -29.07 -5.71
N ALA A 116 -13.33 -29.08 -4.52
CA ALA A 116 -14.20 -30.16 -4.07
C ALA A 116 -15.45 -30.28 -4.94
N LEU A 117 -16.09 -29.15 -5.30
CA LEU A 117 -17.25 -29.12 -6.17
C LEU A 117 -16.92 -29.70 -7.54
N ILE A 118 -15.83 -29.24 -8.17
CA ILE A 118 -15.38 -29.75 -9.46
C ILE A 118 -15.18 -31.27 -9.39
N LYS A 119 -14.45 -31.76 -8.39
CA LYS A 119 -14.22 -33.20 -8.22
C LYS A 119 -15.49 -34.01 -8.03
N ALA A 120 -16.50 -33.44 -7.38
CA ALA A 120 -17.79 -34.09 -7.16
C ALA A 120 -18.68 -34.08 -8.43
N THR A 121 -18.56 -33.06 -9.28
CA THR A 121 -19.43 -32.88 -10.44
C THR A 121 -18.85 -33.38 -11.75
N THR A 122 -17.53 -33.54 -11.86
CA THR A 122 -16.86 -33.95 -13.09
C THR A 122 -16.07 -35.24 -12.91
N THR A 123 -16.01 -36.02 -13.97
CA THR A 123 -15.16 -37.21 -14.06
C THR A 123 -13.69 -36.80 -14.24
N GLU A 124 -12.78 -37.74 -13.98
CA GLU A 124 -11.33 -37.48 -14.14
C GLU A 124 -10.96 -37.10 -15.58
N GLU A 125 -11.60 -37.74 -16.56
CA GLU A 125 -11.34 -37.51 -17.98
C GLU A 125 -11.76 -36.10 -18.42
N GLU A 126 -12.92 -35.62 -17.95
CA GLU A 126 -13.39 -34.26 -18.22
C GLU A 126 -12.48 -33.20 -17.59
N ARG A 127 -11.88 -33.48 -16.43
CA ARG A 127 -10.93 -32.55 -15.78
C ARG A 127 -9.62 -32.45 -16.56
N LEU A 128 -9.06 -33.57 -16.99
CA LEU A 128 -7.84 -33.58 -17.81
C LEU A 128 -8.06 -32.87 -19.14
N ALA A 129 -9.22 -33.09 -19.78
CA ALA A 129 -9.58 -32.38 -21.00
C ALA A 129 -9.66 -30.86 -20.77
N SER A 130 -10.29 -30.42 -19.68
CA SER A 130 -10.39 -29.00 -19.32
C SER A 130 -9.02 -28.36 -18.99
N GLU A 131 -8.14 -29.07 -18.28
CA GLU A 131 -6.79 -28.59 -17.99
C GLU A 131 -5.97 -28.42 -19.28
N VAL A 132 -6.01 -29.41 -20.17
CA VAL A 132 -5.36 -29.35 -21.48
C VAL A 132 -5.92 -28.17 -22.29
N GLU A 133 -7.24 -28.00 -22.34
CA GLU A 133 -7.86 -26.89 -23.05
C GLU A 133 -7.41 -25.53 -22.49
N SER A 134 -7.39 -25.36 -21.16
CA SER A 134 -6.92 -24.12 -20.51
C SER A 134 -5.44 -23.82 -20.78
N PHE A 135 -4.60 -24.85 -20.86
CA PHE A 135 -3.18 -24.70 -21.18
C PHE A 135 -2.98 -24.18 -22.61
N TYR A 136 -3.76 -24.67 -23.56
CA TYR A 136 -3.66 -24.28 -24.97
C TYR A 136 -4.48 -23.03 -25.33
N GLU A 137 -5.35 -22.53 -24.45
CA GLU A 137 -6.18 -21.35 -24.68
C GLU A 137 -5.36 -20.11 -25.04
N ASN A 138 -4.21 -19.92 -24.39
CA ASN A 138 -3.28 -18.81 -24.66
C ASN A 138 -2.23 -19.12 -25.76
N ALA A 139 -2.14 -20.38 -26.20
CA ALA A 139 -1.17 -20.82 -27.20
C ALA A 139 -1.73 -20.79 -28.63
N ARG A 140 -3.05 -20.73 -28.81
CA ARG A 140 -3.67 -20.56 -30.13
C ARG A 140 -3.35 -19.17 -30.66
N ARG A 141 -2.62 -19.10 -31.79
CA ARG A 141 -2.50 -17.86 -32.57
C ARG A 141 -3.91 -17.40 -32.94
N LYS A 142 -4.24 -16.16 -32.55
CA LYS A 142 -5.41 -15.45 -33.06
C LYS A 142 -4.98 -14.89 -34.42
N ASP A 143 -5.45 -15.52 -35.48
CA ASP A 143 -5.35 -15.00 -36.85
C ASP A 143 -6.30 -13.80 -37.03
#